data_AF-A0A244CSS7-F1
#
_entry.id   AF-A0A244CSS7-F1
#
_cell.length_a   1.000
_cell.length_b   1.000
_cell.length_c   1.000
_cell.angle_alpha   90.00
_cell.angle_beta   90.00
_cell.angle_gamma   90.00
#
_symmetry.space_group_name_H-M   'P 1'
#
loop_
_entity.id
_entity.type
_entity.pdbx_description
1 polymer ?
#
loop_
_entity_poly.entity_id
_entity_poly.type
_entity_poly.pdbx_seq_one_letter_code
_entity_poly.pdbx_strand_id
1 'polypeptide(L)'
;MYVDLNPIRAKMAKNLQDSDFTSIQERIHHYKSHTSSEKTKHTSQQPKQLMALGSNKHNQTIPFKLLDYLELADWSGRHIDPKKRGAISKTQPKILVELGIETAVWLEAVQNFRRQYSNFAGQPNALRQCAHQHQQSWYRGVG
;
A
#
# COMPACT_ATOMS: atom_id res chain seq x y z
N MET A 1 1.35 -2.12 -0.24
CA MET A 1 0.08 -2.13 -1.00
C MET A 1 -0.16 -3.39 -1.81
N TYR A 2 0.79 -3.90 -2.62
CA TYR A 2 0.60 -5.21 -3.27
C TYR A 2 0.11 -6.26 -2.27
N VAL A 3 0.83 -6.43 -1.15
CA VAL A 3 0.47 -7.36 -0.08
C VAL A 3 -0.91 -7.06 0.52
N ASP A 4 -1.21 -5.79 0.76
CA ASP A 4 -2.49 -5.34 1.33
C ASP A 4 -3.70 -5.70 0.46
N LEU A 5 -3.48 -5.87 -0.85
CA LEU A 5 -4.53 -6.26 -1.79
C LEU A 5 -4.54 -7.76 -2.06
N ASN A 6 -3.64 -8.56 -1.45
CA ASN A 6 -3.49 -9.99 -1.76
C ASN A 6 -4.83 -10.74 -1.58
N PRO A 7 -5.56 -10.57 -0.46
CA PRO A 7 -6.84 -11.24 -0.26
C PRO A 7 -7.91 -10.82 -1.29
N ILE A 8 -7.89 -9.55 -1.75
CA ILE A 8 -8.76 -9.08 -2.84
C ILE A 8 -8.40 -9.79 -4.15
N ARG A 9 -7.11 -9.83 -4.52
CA ARG A 9 -6.64 -10.50 -5.74
C ARG A 9 -6.94 -12.00 -5.75
N ALA A 10 -6.77 -12.65 -4.60
CA ALA A 10 -7.07 -14.06 -4.42
C ALA A 10 -8.58 -14.36 -4.31
N LYS A 11 -9.45 -13.33 -4.36
CA LYS A 11 -10.91 -13.43 -4.15
C LYS A 11 -11.29 -14.02 -2.78
N MET A 12 -10.40 -13.90 -1.81
CA MET A 12 -10.63 -14.31 -0.42
C MET A 12 -11.34 -13.23 0.40
N ALA A 13 -11.23 -11.96 -0.02
CA ALA A 13 -11.88 -10.83 0.63
C ALA A 13 -12.64 -9.98 -0.40
N LYS A 14 -13.81 -9.47 -0.01
CA LYS A 14 -14.64 -8.60 -0.87
C LYS A 14 -14.32 -7.12 -0.71
N ASN A 15 -13.66 -6.73 0.38
CA ASN A 15 -13.28 -5.36 0.67
C ASN A 15 -12.06 -5.33 1.61
N LEU A 16 -11.46 -4.15 1.81
CA LEU A 16 -10.21 -4.01 2.58
C LEU A 16 -10.37 -4.30 4.07
N GLN A 17 -11.58 -4.26 4.61
CA GLN A 17 -11.87 -4.53 6.02
C GLN A 17 -11.80 -6.03 6.31
N ASP A 18 -12.21 -6.83 5.32
CA ASP A 18 -12.20 -8.30 5.38
C ASP A 18 -10.89 -8.90 4.82
N SER A 19 -9.88 -8.06 4.60
CA SER A 19 -8.59 -8.46 4.03
C SER A 19 -7.69 -9.01 5.15
N ASP A 20 -8.00 -10.20 5.62
CA ASP A 20 -7.38 -10.80 6.81
C ASP A 20 -5.84 -10.85 6.73
N PHE A 21 -5.21 -10.59 7.88
CA PHE A 21 -3.76 -10.64 8.08
C PHE A 21 -2.98 -9.63 7.20
N THR A 22 -3.57 -8.48 6.92
CA THR A 22 -2.91 -7.40 6.17
C THR A 22 -2.81 -6.09 6.96
N SER A 23 -1.77 -5.30 6.66
CA SER A 23 -1.56 -4.02 7.33
C SER A 23 -2.70 -3.03 7.09
N ILE A 24 -3.35 -3.10 5.92
CA ILE A 24 -4.51 -2.26 5.59
C ILE A 24 -5.71 -2.56 6.48
N GLN A 25 -5.99 -3.84 6.78
CA GLN A 25 -7.08 -4.23 7.67
C GLN A 25 -6.84 -3.67 9.07
N GLU A 26 -5.65 -3.89 9.65
CA GLU A 26 -5.29 -3.39 10.97
C GLU A 26 -5.43 -1.87 11.06
N ARG A 27 -4.94 -1.14 10.04
CA ARG A 27 -5.06 0.32 9.96
C ARG A 27 -6.52 0.77 9.90
N ILE A 28 -7.37 0.11 9.13
CA ILE A 28 -8.80 0.45 9.03
C ILE A 28 -9.52 0.21 10.35
N HIS A 29 -9.29 -0.94 11.00
CA HIS A 29 -9.90 -1.25 12.30
C HIS A 29 -9.49 -0.24 13.37
N HIS A 30 -8.20 0.08 13.42
CA HIS A 30 -7.67 1.06 14.36
C HIS A 30 -8.21 2.48 14.09
N TYR A 31 -8.30 2.88 12.82
CA TYR A 31 -8.88 4.17 12.44
C TYR A 31 -10.35 4.27 12.89
N LYS A 32 -11.17 3.24 12.60
CA LYS A 32 -12.60 3.22 12.96
C LYS A 32 -12.84 3.25 14.48
N SER A 33 -12.04 2.52 15.26
CA SER A 33 -12.18 2.51 16.72
C SER A 33 -11.86 3.88 17.34
N HIS A 34 -10.91 4.60 16.75
CA HIS A 34 -10.51 5.94 17.19
C HIS A 34 -11.49 7.03 16.73
N THR A 35 -12.11 6.90 15.55
CA THR A 35 -13.11 7.88 15.10
C THR A 35 -14.45 7.75 15.83
N SER A 36 -14.79 6.54 16.30
CA SER A 36 -16.08 6.29 16.98
C SER A 36 -16.06 6.66 18.47
N SER A 37 -14.86 6.88 19.05
CA SER A 37 -14.68 7.27 20.44
C SER A 37 -14.35 8.76 20.51
N GLU A 38 -15.30 9.62 20.88
CA GLU A 38 -15.14 11.09 21.02
C GLU A 38 -14.06 11.55 22.03
N LYS A 39 -13.33 10.62 22.66
CA LYS A 39 -12.41 10.88 23.76
C LYS A 39 -11.06 10.22 23.51
N THR A 40 -10.14 10.92 22.83
CA THR A 40 -8.72 11.04 23.21
C THR A 40 -7.96 11.84 22.14
N LYS A 41 -7.68 13.12 22.42
CA LYS A 41 -6.93 14.03 21.53
C LYS A 41 -5.42 13.72 21.41
N HIS A 42 -4.94 12.61 21.99
CA HIS A 42 -3.50 12.37 22.19
C HIS A 42 -2.98 11.00 21.74
N THR A 43 -3.82 10.11 21.19
CA THR A 43 -3.38 8.80 20.69
C THR A 43 -3.30 8.79 19.17
N SER A 44 -2.24 8.18 18.63
CA SER A 44 -2.06 8.00 17.17
C SER A 44 -3.27 7.25 16.59
N GLN A 45 -3.78 7.66 15.42
CA GLN A 45 -4.85 6.96 14.71
C GLN A 45 -4.37 5.66 14.03
N GLN A 46 -3.12 5.24 14.26
CA GLN A 46 -2.49 4.09 13.60
C GLN A 46 -2.02 3.03 14.60
N PRO A 47 -2.02 1.74 14.21
CA PRO A 47 -1.56 0.64 15.06
C PRO A 47 -0.08 0.81 15.46
N LYS A 48 0.26 0.53 16.72
CA LYS A 48 1.63 0.67 17.26
C LYS A 48 2.60 -0.38 16.74
N GLN A 49 2.10 -1.55 16.36
CA GLN A 49 2.88 -2.67 15.81
C GLN A 49 3.28 -2.47 14.35
N LEU A 50 2.67 -1.51 13.65
CA LEU A 50 3.00 -1.18 12.27
C LEU A 50 3.85 0.08 12.24
N MET A 51 4.80 0.14 11.30
CA MET A 51 5.53 1.37 11.03
C MET A 51 4.54 2.49 10.67
N ALA A 52 4.64 3.63 11.35
CA ALA A 52 3.68 4.71 11.19
C ALA A 52 3.82 5.39 9.81
N LEU A 53 2.69 5.78 9.23
CA LEU A 53 2.62 6.68 8.08
C LEU A 53 2.60 8.12 8.60
N GLY A 54 3.52 8.98 8.19
CA GLY A 54 3.64 10.32 8.73
C GLY A 54 4.69 11.15 8.02
N SER A 55 4.96 12.36 8.50
CA SER A 55 6.06 13.16 7.97
C SER A 55 7.40 12.62 8.46
N ASN A 56 8.41 12.59 7.58
CA ASN A 56 9.81 12.18 7.85
C ASN A 56 10.59 13.06 8.85
N LYS A 57 9.91 13.76 9.77
CA LYS A 57 10.56 14.61 10.78
C LYS A 57 11.28 13.80 11.87
N HIS A 58 10.94 12.52 12.02
CA HIS A 58 11.64 11.56 12.88
C HIS A 58 11.86 10.24 12.11
N ASN A 59 13.02 9.61 12.29
CA ASN A 59 13.57 8.49 11.50
C ASN A 59 12.80 7.16 11.55
N GLN A 60 11.49 7.16 11.80
CA GLN A 60 10.70 5.93 12.02
C GLN A 60 9.31 5.97 11.40
N THR A 61 9.13 6.75 10.32
CA THR A 61 7.85 6.82 9.60
C THR A 61 8.04 6.67 8.10
N ILE A 62 7.02 6.15 7.43
CA ILE A 62 6.91 6.19 5.97
C ILE A 62 6.29 7.55 5.61
N PRO A 63 6.89 8.33 4.68
CA PRO A 63 6.40 9.62 4.22
C PRO A 63 5.12 9.46 3.38
N PHE A 64 4.01 9.17 4.03
CA PHE A 64 2.72 8.93 3.40
C PHE A 64 1.62 9.37 4.38
N LYS A 65 0.54 10.02 3.92
CA LYS A 65 -0.59 10.32 4.81
C LYS A 65 -1.50 9.11 4.92
N LEU A 66 -2.02 8.82 6.11
CA LEU A 66 -2.91 7.69 6.32
C LEU A 66 -4.12 7.69 5.37
N LEU A 67 -4.79 8.85 5.22
CA LEU A 67 -5.97 8.94 4.35
C LEU A 67 -5.63 8.74 2.87
N ASP A 68 -4.54 9.34 2.39
CA ASP A 68 -4.06 9.15 1.01
C ASP A 68 -3.74 7.65 0.75
N TYR A 69 -3.21 6.96 1.76
CA TYR A 69 -2.91 5.52 1.68
C TYR A 69 -4.18 4.67 1.60
N LEU A 70 -5.17 4.96 2.46
CA LEU A 70 -6.46 4.25 2.45
C LEU A 70 -7.22 4.49 1.14
N GLU A 71 -7.23 5.74 0.64
CA GLU A 71 -7.84 6.11 -0.65
C GLU A 71 -7.20 5.33 -1.80
N LEU A 72 -5.87 5.35 -1.89
CA LEU A 72 -5.14 4.69 -2.97
C LEU A 72 -5.33 3.17 -2.94
N ALA A 73 -5.33 2.54 -1.76
CA ALA A 73 -5.58 1.11 -1.61
C ALA A 73 -7.01 0.75 -2.02
N ASP A 74 -7.99 1.54 -1.61
CA ASP A 74 -9.39 1.28 -1.92
C ASP A 74 -9.68 1.42 -3.42
N TRP A 75 -9.18 2.50 -4.02
CA TRP A 75 -9.24 2.77 -5.45
C TRP A 75 -8.55 1.67 -6.27
N SER A 76 -7.35 1.24 -5.86
CA SER A 76 -6.61 0.15 -6.53
C SER A 76 -7.38 -1.17 -6.43
N GLY A 77 -7.93 -1.50 -5.27
CA GLY A 77 -8.71 -2.72 -5.06
C GLY A 77 -9.96 -2.80 -5.93
N ARG A 78 -10.63 -1.66 -6.21
CA ARG A 78 -11.79 -1.64 -7.12
C ARG A 78 -11.42 -1.88 -8.58
N HIS A 79 -10.22 -1.50 -8.99
CA HIS A 79 -9.72 -1.80 -10.34
C HIS A 79 -9.31 -3.27 -10.52
N ILE A 80 -8.88 -3.91 -9.43
CA ILE A 80 -8.47 -5.33 -9.42
C ILE A 80 -9.68 -6.26 -9.47
N ASP A 81 -10.70 -5.99 -8.66
CA ASP A 81 -11.94 -6.74 -8.65
C ASP A 81 -13.12 -5.78 -8.91
N PRO A 82 -13.56 -5.64 -10.18
CA PRO A 82 -14.70 -4.80 -10.52
C PRO A 82 -16.00 -5.20 -9.83
N LYS A 83 -16.09 -6.43 -9.26
CA LYS A 83 -17.25 -6.88 -8.47
C LYS A 83 -17.21 -6.36 -7.03
N LYS A 84 -16.11 -5.74 -6.59
CA LYS A 84 -16.01 -5.06 -5.30
C LYS A 84 -17.08 -3.97 -5.21
N ARG A 85 -17.80 -3.89 -4.08
CA ARG A 85 -18.88 -2.91 -3.88
C ARG A 85 -18.35 -1.47 -4.01
N GLY A 86 -19.14 -0.64 -4.68
CA GLY A 86 -18.84 0.77 -4.95
C GLY A 86 -18.36 1.00 -6.38
N ALA A 87 -18.73 2.14 -6.97
CA ALA A 87 -18.27 2.50 -8.29
C ALA A 87 -16.74 2.70 -8.30
N ILE A 88 -16.08 2.30 -9.39
CA ILE A 88 -14.72 2.77 -9.65
C ILE A 88 -14.83 4.29 -9.81
N SER A 89 -14.22 5.04 -8.89
CA SER A 89 -14.16 6.50 -9.02
C SER A 89 -13.50 6.84 -10.36
N LYS A 90 -14.17 7.66 -11.16
CA LYS A 90 -13.58 8.21 -12.40
C LYS A 90 -12.38 9.10 -12.11
N THR A 91 -12.30 9.64 -10.89
CA THR A 91 -11.23 10.51 -10.44
C THR A 91 -10.06 9.69 -9.90
N GLN A 92 -8.89 9.89 -10.48
CA GLN A 92 -7.61 9.34 -10.03
C GLN A 92 -7.24 9.87 -8.63
N PRO A 93 -6.66 9.05 -7.73
CA PRO A 93 -6.19 9.52 -6.43
C PRO A 93 -5.16 10.64 -6.58
N LYS A 94 -5.30 11.70 -5.76
CA LYS A 94 -4.43 12.89 -5.84
C LYS A 94 -2.95 12.56 -5.71
N ILE A 95 -2.62 11.58 -4.86
CA ILE A 95 -1.25 11.16 -4.63
C ILE A 95 -0.56 10.62 -5.89
N LEU A 96 -1.29 9.99 -6.82
CA LEU A 96 -0.70 9.55 -8.08
C LEU A 96 -0.36 10.75 -8.97
N VAL A 97 -1.22 11.78 -8.96
CA VAL A 97 -0.99 13.03 -9.70
C VAL A 97 0.20 13.79 -9.11
N GLU A 98 0.27 13.94 -7.80
CA GLU A 98 1.37 14.63 -7.09
C GLU A 98 2.73 13.96 -7.33
N LEU A 99 2.75 12.63 -7.46
CA LEU A 99 3.96 11.86 -7.74
C LEU A 99 4.28 11.71 -9.23
N GLY A 100 3.43 12.24 -10.13
CA GLY A 100 3.60 12.08 -11.58
C GLY A 100 3.50 10.63 -12.05
N ILE A 101 2.73 9.79 -11.36
CA ILE A 101 2.57 8.37 -11.68
C ILE A 101 1.29 8.19 -12.50
N GLU A 102 1.45 7.68 -13.72
CA GLU A 102 0.33 7.35 -14.58
C GLU A 102 -0.51 6.20 -13.99
N THR A 103 -1.83 6.30 -14.12
CA THR A 103 -2.78 5.27 -13.68
C THR A 103 -2.47 3.89 -14.24
N ALA A 104 -2.18 3.79 -15.54
CA ALA A 104 -1.88 2.51 -16.17
C ALA A 104 -0.62 1.86 -15.59
N VAL A 105 0.45 2.65 -15.42
CA VAL A 105 1.72 2.20 -14.81
C VAL A 105 1.50 1.72 -13.38
N TRP A 106 0.75 2.47 -12.59
CA TRP A 106 0.42 2.10 -11.22
C TRP A 106 -0.38 0.79 -11.14
N LEU A 107 -1.46 0.68 -11.91
CA LEU A 107 -2.33 -0.48 -11.90
C LEU A 107 -1.58 -1.75 -12.34
N GLU A 108 -0.74 -1.63 -13.37
CA GLU A 108 0.12 -2.69 -13.82
C GLU A 108 1.08 -3.14 -12.70
N ALA A 109 1.74 -2.20 -12.01
CA ALA A 109 2.64 -2.50 -10.91
C ALA A 109 1.94 -3.20 -9.74
N VAL A 110 0.72 -2.78 -9.37
CA VAL A 110 0.00 -3.37 -8.23
C VAL A 110 -0.64 -4.72 -8.58
N GLN A 111 -1.08 -4.92 -9.82
CA GLN A 111 -1.65 -6.19 -10.28
C GLN A 111 -0.56 -7.24 -10.51
N ASN A 112 0.52 -6.83 -11.17
CA ASN A 112 1.55 -7.72 -11.69
C ASN A 112 2.89 -7.59 -10.96
N PHE A 113 2.91 -7.04 -9.74
CA PHE A 113 4.15 -6.80 -8.98
C PHE A 113 5.07 -8.02 -8.98
N ARG A 114 4.58 -9.23 -8.66
CA ARG A 114 5.42 -10.44 -8.62
C ARG A 114 5.95 -10.90 -9.98
N ARG A 115 5.34 -10.45 -11.08
CA ARG A 115 5.80 -10.75 -12.45
C ARG A 115 6.88 -9.75 -12.89
N GLN A 116 6.71 -8.49 -12.53
CA GLN A 116 7.65 -7.41 -12.82
C GLN A 116 8.88 -7.47 -11.90
N TYR A 117 8.61 -7.64 -10.61
CA TYR A 117 9.55 -7.68 -9.51
C TYR A 117 9.51 -9.08 -8.90
N SER A 118 10.66 -9.70 -8.68
CA SER A 118 10.70 -11.02 -8.04
C SER A 118 10.58 -10.83 -6.51
N ASN A 119 11.70 -10.97 -5.80
CA ASN A 119 11.78 -10.72 -4.37
C ASN A 119 12.23 -9.30 -4.03
N PHE A 120 12.77 -8.56 -5.00
CA PHE A 120 13.33 -7.23 -4.81
C PHE A 120 12.75 -6.25 -5.83
N ALA A 121 12.54 -5.00 -5.40
CA ALA A 121 12.12 -3.88 -6.24
C ALA A 121 12.88 -2.64 -5.76
N GLY A 122 13.44 -1.86 -6.69
CA GLY A 122 14.21 -0.67 -6.35
C GLY A 122 15.04 -0.15 -7.52
N GLN A 123 15.78 0.93 -7.26
CA GLN A 123 16.68 1.52 -8.24
C GLN A 123 17.76 0.52 -8.68
N PRO A 124 18.15 0.47 -9.96
CA PRO A 124 19.11 -0.51 -10.47
C PRO A 124 20.41 -0.58 -9.66
N ASN A 125 20.95 0.58 -9.26
CA ASN A 125 22.18 0.66 -8.47
C ASN A 125 22.01 0.09 -7.06
N ALA A 126 20.87 0.37 -6.42
CA ALA A 126 20.57 -0.16 -5.09
C ALA A 126 20.35 -1.69 -5.13
N LEU A 127 19.71 -2.20 -6.19
CA LEU A 127 19.54 -3.64 -6.38
C LEU A 127 20.86 -4.37 -6.61
N ARG A 128 21.77 -3.79 -7.39
CA ARG A 128 23.13 -4.32 -7.58
C ARG A 128 23.88 -4.36 -6.24
N GLN A 129 23.85 -3.27 -5.49
CA GLN A 129 24.51 -3.20 -4.19
C GLN A 129 23.93 -4.22 -3.20
N CYS A 130 22.61 -4.39 -3.17
CA CYS A 130 21.94 -5.40 -2.36
C CYS A 130 22.34 -6.84 -2.78
N ALA A 131 22.42 -7.11 -4.10
CA ALA A 131 22.89 -8.40 -4.60
C ALA A 131 24.32 -8.70 -4.13
N HIS A 132 25.23 -7.72 -4.23
CA HIS A 132 26.59 -7.86 -3.71
C HIS A 132 26.62 -8.14 -2.20
N GLN A 133 25.82 -7.44 -1.40
CA GLN A 133 25.75 -7.66 0.05
C GLN A 133 25.26 -9.06 0.42
N HIS A 134 24.35 -9.64 -0.38
CA HIS A 134 23.83 -10.99 -0.20
C HIS A 134 24.66 -12.08 -0.89
N GLN A 135 25.84 -11.74 -1.42
CA GLN A 135 26.70 -12.66 -2.18
C GLN A 135 25.98 -13.29 -3.39
N GLN A 136 25.10 -12.53 -4.04
CA GLN A 136 24.39 -12.93 -5.26
C GLN A 136 24.93 -12.15 -6.47
N SER A 137 24.92 -12.78 -7.65
CA SER A 137 25.42 -12.15 -8.88
C SER A 137 24.40 -11.23 -9.56
N TRP A 138 23.10 -11.41 -9.31
CA TRP A 138 22.05 -10.61 -9.90
C TRP A 138 20.73 -10.73 -9.13
N TYR A 139 19.88 -9.70 -9.22
CA TYR A 139 18.48 -9.74 -8.82
C TYR A 139 17.57 -9.30 -9.95
N ARG A 140 16.45 -10.00 -10.10
CA ARG A 140 15.34 -9.58 -10.96
C ARG A 140 14.48 -8.57 -10.22
N GLY A 141 14.23 -7.42 -10.83
CA GLY A 141 13.38 -6.36 -10.27
C GLY A 141 13.70 -4.95 -10.72
N VAL A 142 14.41 -4.80 -11.84
CA VAL A 142 14.59 -3.50 -12.47
C VAL A 142 13.31 -3.19 -13.23
N GLY A 143 12.55 -2.20 -12.74
CA GLY A 143 11.40 -1.63 -13.42
C GLY A 143 11.82 -0.59 -14.44
#